data_AF-A0A090KQ72-F1
#
_entry.id   AF-A0A090KQ72-F1
#
_cell.length_a   1.000
_cell.length_b   1.000
_cell.length_c   1.000
_cell.angle_alpha   90.00
_cell.angle_beta   90.00
_cell.angle_gamma   90.00
#
_symmetry.space_group_name_H-M   'P 1'
#
loop_
_entity.id
_entity.type
_entity.pdbx_description
1 polymer ?
#
loop_
_entity_poly.entity_id
_entity_poly.type
_entity_poly.pdbx_seq_one_letter_code
_entity_poly.pdbx_strand_id
1 'polypeptide(L)'
;MLNELKFETLPHPPYSPHLASTDFFFFKNLDQFLKDKIFNDEESIKIVFEAFIASREAKFYSNGMKKLISRWEQCVKANGAYF
;
A
#
# COMPACT_ATOMS: atom_id res chain seq x y z
N MET A 1 17.41 15.75 -6.69
CA MET A 1 17.22 14.37 -6.19
C MET A 1 16.38 13.49 -7.14
N LEU A 2 15.07 13.67 -7.34
CA LEU A 2 14.31 12.79 -8.28
C LEU A 2 14.68 12.99 -9.76
N ASN A 3 14.79 14.25 -10.22
CA ASN A 3 15.17 14.56 -11.60
C ASN A 3 16.59 14.11 -11.95
N GLU A 4 17.50 14.09 -10.97
CA GLU A 4 18.88 13.61 -11.15
C GLU A 4 18.92 12.08 -11.29
N LEU A 5 18.02 11.38 -10.61
CA LEU A 5 17.86 9.92 -10.68
C LEU A 5 17.03 9.47 -11.88
N LYS A 6 16.48 10.41 -12.68
CA LYS A 6 15.65 10.15 -13.88
C LYS A 6 14.43 9.26 -13.62
N PHE A 7 13.88 9.28 -12.42
CA PHE A 7 12.63 8.59 -12.13
C PHE A 7 11.43 9.37 -12.64
N GLU A 8 10.55 8.68 -13.36
CA GLU A 8 9.25 9.24 -13.74
C GLU A 8 8.34 9.34 -12.51
N THR A 9 7.71 10.52 -12.33
CA THR A 9 6.71 10.74 -11.29
C THR A 9 5.32 10.56 -11.86
N LEU A 10 4.60 9.54 -11.40
CA LEU A 10 3.21 9.35 -11.77
C LEU A 10 2.33 10.42 -11.09
N PRO A 11 1.36 11.03 -11.82
CA PRO A 11 0.42 11.97 -11.21
C PRO A 11 -0.45 11.24 -10.18
N HIS A 12 -0.57 11.82 -8.99
CA HIS A 12 -1.41 11.30 -7.92
C HIS A 12 -2.39 12.39 -7.46
N PRO A 13 -3.71 12.16 -7.55
CA PRO A 13 -4.68 13.15 -7.11
C PRO A 13 -4.64 13.34 -5.59
N PRO A 14 -4.87 14.56 -5.07
CA PRO A 14 -4.98 14.81 -3.64
C PRO A 14 -6.03 13.91 -2.97
N TYR A 15 -5.82 13.60 -1.68
CA TYR A 15 -6.78 12.87 -0.82
C TYR A 15 -7.26 11.52 -1.39
N SER A 16 -6.42 10.82 -2.16
CA SER A 16 -6.79 9.58 -2.86
C SER A 16 -6.02 8.35 -2.37
N PRO A 17 -6.06 8.01 -1.05
CA PRO A 17 -5.37 6.82 -0.53
C PRO A 17 -5.94 5.52 -1.12
N HIS A 18 -7.21 5.53 -1.54
CA HIS A 18 -7.83 4.43 -2.27
C HIS A 18 -7.20 4.17 -3.66
N LEU A 19 -6.32 5.06 -4.14
CA LEU A 19 -5.53 4.90 -5.37
C LEU A 19 -4.03 4.66 -5.11
N ALA A 20 -3.61 4.61 -3.85
CA ALA A 20 -2.23 4.29 -3.46
C ALA A 20 -2.15 2.83 -3.00
N SER A 21 -1.38 2.00 -3.72
CA SER A 21 -1.26 0.56 -3.41
C SER A 21 -0.70 0.29 -2.02
N THR A 22 0.18 1.16 -1.51
CA THR A 22 0.67 1.09 -0.13
C THR A 22 -0.49 1.21 0.87
N ASP A 23 -1.40 2.17 0.67
CA ASP A 23 -2.50 2.41 1.59
C ASP A 23 -3.60 1.34 1.47
N PHE A 24 -4.21 1.18 0.28
CA PHE A 24 -5.39 0.32 0.15
C PHE A 24 -5.07 -1.18 0.23
N PHE A 25 -3.80 -1.58 0.02
CA PHE A 25 -3.39 -2.97 -0.04
C PHE A 25 -2.33 -3.31 1.01
N PHE A 26 -1.14 -2.70 0.99
CA PHE A 26 -0.06 -3.12 1.89
C PHE A 26 -0.43 -2.88 3.36
N PHE A 27 -0.78 -1.63 3.72
CA PHE A 27 -1.17 -1.28 5.09
C PHE A 27 -2.44 -1.98 5.52
N LYS A 28 -3.45 -2.10 4.65
CA LYS A 28 -4.64 -2.91 4.96
C LYS A 28 -4.30 -4.35 5.39
N ASN A 29 -3.34 -4.99 4.72
CA ASN A 29 -2.90 -6.33 5.10
C ASN A 29 -1.99 -6.33 6.35
N LEU A 30 -1.19 -5.28 6.54
CA LEU A 30 -0.39 -5.10 7.74
C LEU A 30 -1.28 -4.91 8.97
N ASP A 31 -2.27 -4.01 8.91
CA ASP A 31 -3.24 -3.78 9.98
C ASP A 31 -3.95 -5.07 10.38
N GLN A 32 -4.34 -5.87 9.38
CA GLN A 32 -4.96 -7.17 9.62
C GLN A 32 -4.00 -8.17 10.29
N PHE A 33 -2.70 -8.11 9.96
CA PHE A 33 -1.68 -8.94 10.60
C PHE A 33 -1.35 -8.46 12.01
N LEU A 34 -1.38 -7.16 12.25
CA LEU A 34 -1.12 -6.53 13.55
C LEU A 34 -2.32 -6.56 14.48
N LYS A 35 -3.51 -6.90 13.96
CA LYS A 35 -4.74 -6.92 14.71
C LYS A 35 -4.58 -7.72 16.03
N ASP A 36 -5.05 -7.11 17.12
CA ASP A 36 -5.05 -7.67 18.47
C ASP A 36 -3.65 -7.96 19.06
N LYS A 37 -2.57 -7.46 18.45
CA LYS A 37 -1.21 -7.50 19.01
C LYS A 37 -0.94 -6.26 19.86
N ILE A 38 -0.35 -6.46 21.03
CA ILE A 38 0.13 -5.39 21.92
C ILE A 38 1.66 -5.48 21.96
N PHE A 39 2.31 -4.33 21.80
CA PHE A 39 3.76 -4.19 21.77
C PHE A 39 4.19 -3.33 22.95
N ASN A 40 5.28 -3.72 23.62
CA ASN A 40 5.78 -3.02 24.81
C ASN A 40 6.91 -2.03 24.49
N ASP A 41 7.48 -2.12 23.29
CA ASP A 41 8.65 -1.35 22.87
C ASP A 41 8.76 -1.30 21.33
N GLU A 42 9.55 -0.36 20.83
CA GLU A 42 9.76 -0.14 19.39
C GLU A 42 10.48 -1.31 18.70
N GLU A 43 11.36 -2.02 19.40
CA GLU A 43 12.13 -3.13 18.83
C GLU A 43 11.21 -4.30 18.47
N SER A 44 10.26 -4.60 19.36
CA SER A 44 9.22 -5.60 19.09
C SER A 44 8.36 -5.27 17.86
N ILE A 45 8.11 -3.98 17.60
CA ILE A 45 7.37 -3.52 16.41
C ILE A 45 8.22 -3.75 15.15
N LYS A 46 9.51 -3.41 15.18
CA LYS A 46 10.44 -3.61 14.05
C LYS A 46 10.54 -5.07 13.66
N ILE A 47 10.77 -5.95 14.64
CA ILE A 47 10.87 -7.40 14.43
C ILE A 47 9.59 -7.94 13.77
N VAL A 48 8.41 -7.52 14.25
CA VAL A 48 7.13 -7.99 13.71
C VAL A 48 6.84 -7.43 12.32
N PHE A 49 7.25 -6.20 12.04
CA PHE A 49 7.16 -5.61 10.70
C PHE A 49 8.08 -6.33 9.69
N GLU A 50 9.32 -6.63 10.08
CA GLU A 50 10.26 -7.41 9.27
C GLU A 50 9.72 -8.82 9.00
N ALA A 51 9.19 -9.49 10.04
CA ALA A 51 8.56 -10.79 9.90
C ALA A 51 7.34 -10.74 8.95
N PHE A 52 6.54 -9.67 9.01
CA PHE A 52 5.44 -9.47 8.07
C PHE A 52 5.96 -9.41 6.63
N ILE A 53 6.95 -8.57 6.33
CA ILE A 53 7.52 -8.44 4.98
C ILE A 53 8.12 -9.75 4.49
N ALA A 54 8.93 -10.41 5.33
CA ALA A 54 9.59 -11.67 5.01
C ALA A 54 8.59 -12.81 4.72
N SER A 55 7.41 -12.78 5.34
CA SER A 55 6.34 -13.76 5.11
C SER A 55 5.54 -13.54 3.80
N ARG A 56 5.78 -12.45 3.05
CA ARG A 56 5.05 -12.15 1.81
C ARG A 56 5.85 -12.57 0.58
N GLU A 57 5.25 -13.44 -0.22
CA GLU A 57 5.79 -13.81 -1.53
C GLU A 57 5.73 -12.64 -2.53
N ALA A 58 6.55 -12.69 -3.59
CA ALA A 58 6.51 -11.71 -4.69
C ALA A 58 5.10 -11.55 -5.31
N LYS A 59 4.29 -12.61 -5.28
CA LYS A 59 2.90 -12.58 -5.75
C LYS A 59 2.02 -11.62 -4.94
N PHE A 60 2.28 -11.45 -3.65
CA PHE A 60 1.55 -10.51 -2.80
C PHE A 60 1.71 -9.07 -3.32
N TYR A 61 2.95 -8.63 -3.54
CA TYR A 61 3.25 -7.27 -4.01
C TYR A 61 2.70 -7.03 -5.43
N SER A 62 2.92 -7.98 -6.34
CA SER A 62 2.40 -7.86 -7.71
C SER A 62 0.87 -7.84 -7.76
N ASN A 63 0.18 -8.54 -6.86
CA ASN A 63 -1.28 -8.45 -6.74
C ASN A 63 -1.73 -7.06 -6.29
N GLY A 64 -1.05 -6.44 -5.33
CA GLY A 64 -1.33 -5.07 -4.89
C GLY A 64 -1.20 -4.05 -6.03
N MET A 65 -0.14 -4.17 -6.82
CA MET A 65 0.08 -3.32 -8.00
C MET A 65 -0.96 -3.55 -9.09
N LYS A 66 -1.31 -4.81 -9.40
CA LYS A 66 -2.33 -5.13 -10.41
C LYS A 66 -3.72 -4.59 -10.07
N LYS A 67 -4.03 -4.47 -8.77
CA LYS A 67 -5.29 -3.88 -8.30
C LYS A 67 -5.43 -2.38 -8.58
N LEU A 68 -4.34 -1.67 -8.93
CA LEU A 68 -4.42 -0.27 -9.34
C LEU A 68 -5.29 -0.10 -10.59
N ILE A 69 -5.19 -1.03 -11.55
CA ILE A 69 -5.93 -0.96 -12.81
C ILE A 69 -7.44 -0.94 -12.55
N SER A 70 -7.94 -1.90 -11.78
CA SER A 70 -9.38 -1.97 -11.47
C SER A 70 -9.85 -0.80 -10.58
N ARG A 71 -8.98 -0.27 -9.71
CA ARG A 71 -9.29 0.90 -8.89
C ARG A 71 -9.36 2.18 -9.70
N TRP A 72 -8.49 2.37 -10.69
CA TRP A 72 -8.59 3.49 -11.62
C TRP A 72 -9.88 3.42 -12.45
N GLU A 73 -10.24 2.24 -12.93
CA GLU A 73 -11.52 2.05 -13.63
C GLU A 73 -12.72 2.40 -12.73
N GLN A 74 -12.68 2.01 -11.45
CA GLN A 74 -13.73 2.35 -10.48
C GLN A 74 -13.79 3.86 -10.21
N CYS A 75 -12.64 4.52 -10.06
CA CYS A 75 -12.57 5.99 -9.92
C CYS A 75 -13.21 6.71 -11.11
N VAL A 76 -12.90 6.28 -12.34
CA VAL A 76 -13.49 6.85 -13.56
C VAL A 76 -14.99 6.60 -13.60
N LYS A 77 -15.46 5.38 -13.30
CA LYS A 77 -16.90 5.06 -13.23
C LYS A 77 -17.63 5.86 -12.16
N ALA A 78 -16.94 6.21 -11.07
CA ALA A 78 -17.47 7.04 -10.00
C ALA A 78 -17.31 8.55 -10.27
N ASN A 79 -16.88 8.97 -11.47
CA ASN A 79 -16.60 10.36 -11.82
C ASN A 79 -15.67 11.07 -10.81
N GLY A 80 -14.65 10.35 -10.33
CA GLY A 80 -13.69 10.86 -9.34
C GLY A 80 -14.15 10.76 -7.87
N ALA A 81 -15.36 10.28 -7.60
CA ALA A 81 -15.80 9.99 -6.23
C ALA A 81 -15.17 8.69 -5.68
N TYR A 82 -15.22 8.53 -4.36
CA TYR A 82 -14.82 7.28 -3.69
C TYR A 82 -15.74 6.11 -4.06
N PHE A 83 -15.22 4.88 -3.91
CA PHE A 83 -15.89 3.62 -4.25
C PHE A 83 -15.50 2.47 -3.31
#